data_AF-A0A643JTM4-F1
#
_entry.id   AF-A0A643JTM4-F1
#
_cell.length_a   1.000
_cell.length_b   1.000
_cell.length_c   1.000
_cell.angle_alpha   90.00
_cell.angle_beta   90.00
_cell.angle_gamma   90.00
#
_symmetry.space_group_name_H-M   'P 1'
#
loop_
_entity.id
_entity.type
_entity.pdbx_description
1 polymer ?
#
loop_
_entity_poly.entity_id
_entity_poly.type
_entity_poly.pdbx_seq_one_letter_code
_entity_poly.pdbx_strand_id
1 'polypeptide(L)' 'MLPALIAAFGLVELLFPDRFLDVVTRMAYEGDGDMTPKSWVRTVVRIEGAVLVLLALFIVGRRSSGGDEADD' A
#
# COMPACT_ATOMS: atom_id res chain seq x y z
N MET A 1 -12.12 10.01 -1.74
CA MET A 1 -12.12 8.57 -2.09
C MET A 1 -10.69 8.06 -2.35
N LEU A 2 -9.89 8.74 -3.18
CA LEU A 2 -8.50 8.31 -3.48
C LEU A 2 -7.59 8.01 -2.25
N PRO A 3 -7.52 8.84 -1.19
CA PRO A 3 -6.65 8.55 -0.05
C PRO A 3 -7.06 7.28 0.71
N ALA A 4 -8.37 7.00 0.78
CA ALA A 4 -8.89 5.79 1.41
C ALA A 4 -8.51 4.53 0.60
N LEU A 5 -8.52 4.62 -0.74
CA LEU A 5 -8.06 3.52 -1.60
C LEU A 5 -6.56 3.26 -1.42
N ILE A 6 -5.74 4.32 -1.36
CA ILE A 6 -4.30 4.21 -1.11
C ILE A 6 -4.03 3.59 0.27
N ALA A 7 -4.75 4.03 1.29
CA ALA A 7 -4.64 3.46 2.63
C ALA A 7 -5.04 1.98 2.67
N ALA A 8 -6.15 1.62 2.02
CA ALA A 8 -6.62 0.23 1.97
C ALA A 8 -5.62 -0.67 1.25
N PHE A 9 -5.08 -0.21 0.11
CA PHE A 9 -4.08 -0.94 -0.66
C PHE A 9 -2.78 -1.13 0.15
N GLY A 10 -2.24 -0.04 0.71
CA GLY A 10 -1.05 -0.11 1.55
C GLY A 10 -1.23 -0.98 2.80
N LEU A 11 -2.42 -1.00 3.39
CA LEU A 11 -2.72 -1.85 4.55
C LEU A 11 -2.69 -3.34 4.18
N VAL A 12 -3.20 -3.69 2.99
CA VAL A 12 -3.15 -5.07 2.48
C VAL A 12 -1.70 -5.50 2.27
N GLU A 13 -0.87 -4.69 1.63
CA GLU A 13 0.56 -4.98 1.42
C GLU A 13 1.34 -5.11 2.73
N LEU A 14 1.04 -4.24 3.70
CA LEU A 14 1.70 -4.23 5.00
C LEU A 14 1.39 -5.48 5.83
N LEU A 15 0.11 -5.87 5.89
CA LEU A 15 -0.35 -6.96 6.75
C LEU A 15 -0.30 -8.33 6.07
N PHE A 16 -0.57 -8.38 4.77
CA PHE A 16 -0.71 -9.61 3.99
C PHE A 16 0.19 -9.62 2.74
N PRO A 17 1.52 -9.41 2.89
CA PRO A 17 2.43 -9.31 1.75
C PRO A 17 2.45 -10.59 0.90
N ASP A 18 2.23 -11.75 1.51
CA ASP A 18 2.21 -13.03 0.77
C ASP A 18 1.02 -13.16 -0.15
N ARG A 19 -0.17 -12.81 0.35
CA ARG A 19 -1.39 -12.86 -0.46
C ARG A 19 -1.31 -11.88 -1.61
N PHE A 20 -0.70 -10.72 -1.38
CA PHE A 20 -0.46 -9.74 -2.42
C PHE A 20 0.49 -10.29 -3.48
N LEU A 21 1.65 -10.82 -3.06
CA LEU A 21 2.64 -11.41 -3.97
C LEU A 21 2.06 -12.58 -4.76
N ASP A 22 1.30 -13.49 -4.14
CA ASP A 22 0.66 -14.61 -4.84
C ASP A 22 -0.26 -14.12 -5.97
N VAL A 23 -1.05 -13.07 -5.71
CA VAL A 23 -1.96 -12.49 -6.71
C VAL A 23 -1.17 -11.82 -7.83
N VAL A 24 -0.19 -10.98 -7.49
CA VAL A 24 0.63 -10.26 -8.48
C VAL A 24 1.46 -11.21 -9.32
N THR A 25 2.09 -12.21 -8.70
CA THR A 25 2.87 -13.24 -9.39
C THR A 25 1.96 -14.07 -10.30
N ARG A 26 0.76 -14.46 -9.85
CA ARG A 26 -0.21 -15.17 -10.70
C ARG A 26 -0.72 -14.33 -11.86
N MET A 27 -0.87 -13.01 -11.69
CA MET A 27 -1.30 -12.11 -12.77
C MET A 27 -0.16 -11.80 -13.75
N ALA A 28 1.07 -11.63 -13.24
CA ALA A 28 2.22 -11.26 -14.04
C ALA A 28 2.79 -12.46 -14.83
N TYR A 29 2.66 -13.66 -14.29
CA TYR A 29 3.20 -14.89 -14.88
C TYR A 29 2.09 -15.91 -15.11
N GLU A 30 1.78 -16.15 -16.38
CA GLU A 30 1.00 -17.31 -16.84
C GLU A 30 1.98 -18.42 -17.25
N GLY A 31 2.30 -19.34 -16.34
CA GLY A 31 3.11 -20.50 -16.68
C GLY A 31 3.57 -21.36 -15.49
N ASP A 32 3.82 -22.65 -15.76
CA ASP A 32 4.17 -23.73 -14.81
C ASP A 32 5.52 -23.57 -14.08
N GLY A 33 6.11 -22.37 -14.09
CA GLY A 33 7.34 -22.07 -13.37
C GLY A 33 7.04 -21.76 -11.92
N ASP A 34 7.57 -22.55 -10.99
CA ASP A 34 7.50 -22.32 -9.55
C ASP A 34 8.34 -21.07 -9.19
N MET A 35 7.81 -19.89 -9.50
CA MET A 35 8.48 -18.61 -9.33
C MET A 35 8.28 -18.12 -7.90
N THR A 36 9.17 -18.58 -7.03
CA THR A 36 9.19 -18.13 -5.64
C THR A 36 9.82 -16.73 -5.52
N PRO A 37 9.11 -15.72 -5.01
CA PRO A 37 9.71 -14.42 -4.74
C PRO A 37 10.86 -14.57 -3.74
N LYS A 38 11.93 -13.77 -3.92
CA LYS A 38 13.05 -13.78 -2.97
C LYS A 38 12.56 -13.37 -1.58
N SER A 39 13.16 -13.91 -0.53
CA SER A 39 12.75 -13.66 0.87
C SER A 39 12.71 -12.17 1.25
N TRP A 40 13.56 -11.33 0.65
CA TRP A 40 13.57 -9.88 0.88
C TRP A 40 12.42 -9.13 0.19
N VAL A 41 11.76 -9.72 -0.82
CA VAL A 41 10.66 -9.08 -1.54
C VAL A 41 9.48 -8.85 -0.59
N ARG A 42 9.21 -9.80 0.32
CA ARG A 42 8.19 -9.62 1.37
C ARG A 42 8.48 -8.39 2.23
N THR A 43 9.75 -8.14 2.56
CA THR A 43 10.16 -6.97 3.35
C THR A 43 9.92 -5.68 2.57
N VAL A 44 10.22 -5.67 1.27
CA VAL A 44 9.99 -4.50 0.42
C VAL A 44 8.50 -4.18 0.28
N VAL A 45 7.65 -5.18 0.04
CA VAL A 45 6.18 -5.00 -0.03
C VAL A 45 5.64 -4.45 1.30
N ARG A 46 6.16 -4.91 2.44
CA ARG A 46 5.77 -4.34 3.75
C ARG A 46 6.17 -2.87 3.89
N ILE A 47 7.37 -2.50 3.43
CA ILE A 47 7.83 -1.11 3.46
C ILE A 47 6.97 -0.24 2.54
N GLU A 48 6.67 -0.72 1.33
CA GLU A 48 5.77 -0.05 0.39
C GLU A 48 4.40 0.20 1.03
N GLY A 49 3.78 -0.84 1.59
CA GLY A 49 2.50 -0.74 2.28
C GLY A 49 2.51 0.27 3.42
N ALA A 50 3.57 0.29 4.24
CA ALA A 50 3.74 1.29 5.30
C ALA A 50 3.84 2.71 4.74
N VAL A 51 4.60 2.92 3.67
CA VAL A 51 4.75 4.23 3.01
C VAL A 51 3.40 4.70 2.46
N LEU A 52 2.62 3.83 1.82
CA LEU A 52 1.30 4.16 1.28
C LEU A 52 0.30 4.53 2.38
N VAL A 53 0.27 3.79 3.49
CA VAL A 53 -0.58 4.12 4.65
C VAL A 53 -0.19 5.48 5.24
N LEU A 54 1.10 5.73 5.43
CA LEU A 54 1.59 7.01 5.95
C LEU A 54 1.28 8.17 5.00
N LEU A 55 1.45 7.96 3.69
CA LEU A 55 1.11 8.94 2.67
C LEU A 55 -0.39 9.28 2.69
N ALA A 56 -1.25 8.27 2.79
CA ALA A 56 -2.69 8.50 2.88
C ALA A 56 -3.07 9.28 4.14
N LEU A 57 -2.50 8.93 5.30
CA LEU A 57 -2.69 9.67 6.55
C LEU A 57 -2.20 11.12 6.44
N PHE A 58 -1.05 11.35 5.81
CA PHE A 58 -0.50 12.68 5.57
C PHE A 58 -1.41 13.53 4.68
N ILE A 59 -1.95 12.95 3.60
CA ILE A 59 -2.88 13.64 2.70
C ILE A 59 -4.18 14.01 3.44
N VAL A 60 -4.70 13.10 4.28
CA VAL A 60 -5.91 13.37 5.08
C VAL A 60 -5.63 14.45 6.13
N GLY A 61 -4.51 14.36 6.85
CA GLY A 61 -4.12 15.34 7.88
C GLY A 61 -3.93 16.75 7.30
N ARG A 62 -3.31 16.88 6.14
CA ARG A 62 -3.18 18.18 5.43
C ARG A 62 -4.52 18.79 5.03
N ARG A 63 -5.53 17.97 4.75
CA ARG A 63 -6.86 18.46 4.39
C ARG A 63 -7.58 19.06 5.60
N SER A 64 -7.35 18.50 6.78
CA SER A 64 -7.94 18.98 8.04
C SER A 64 -7.33 20.31 8.50
N SER A 65 -6.03 20.55 8.29
CA SER A 65 -5.37 21.80 8.71
C SER A 65 -5.67 23.04 7.85
N GLY A 66 -6.36 22.90 6.71
CA GLY A 66 -6.70 24.04 5.84
C GLY A 66 -8.06 24.70 6.11
N GLY A 67 -8.78 24.26 7.15
CA GLY A 67 -10.12 24.75 7.48
C GLY A 67 -10.17 25.81 8.57
N ASP A 68 -9.06 26.05 9.28
CA ASP A 68 -9.04 26.87 10.50
C ASP A 68 -8.64 28.35 10.25
N GLU A 69 -8.36 28.77 9.01
CA GLU A 69 -7.88 30.13 8.68
C GLU A 69 -8.97 31.06 8.08
N ALA A 70 -10.26 30.69 8.12
CA ALA A 70 -11.35 31.45 7.48
C ALA A 70 -12.33 32.12 8.48
N ASP A 71 -11.88 32.41 9.70
CA ASP A 71 -12.66 33.14 10.71
C ASP A 71 -11.76 34.16 11.43
N ASP A 72 -11.38 35.24 10.73
CA ASP A 72 -10.92 36.51 11.33
C ASP A 72 -11.22 37.69 10.37
#